data_AF-A0AB36THI4-F1
#
_entry.id   AF-A0AB36THI4-F1
#
_cell.length_a   1.000
_cell.length_b   1.000
_cell.length_c   1.000
_cell.angle_alpha   90.00
_cell.angle_beta   90.00
_cell.angle_gamma   90.00
#
_symmetry.space_group_name_H-M   'P 1'
#
loop_
_entity.id
_entity.type
_entity.pdbx_description
1 polymer ?
#
loop_
_entity_poly.entity_id
_entity_poly.type
_entity_poly.pdbx_seq_one_letter_code
_entity_poly.pdbx_strand_id
1 'polypeptide(L)'
;MNGVHMMKKWLCILVIVVLASTCLIAYAAEANQWTALRATFKVFVKGEEFKSQDPIVAINGRTYLPLKAIGDVLGVDVVWNEGLRRVEVAMSENQNGDKPDVAPVVAIHEAETADYILDVLVEGVKAKAGDTVEIPLKFENVPSHGIQSFNLSLYYDSKAIEVLKVEPGSIITDPANNFDYNIVYKDSEIVFLFDDDKQKGEGLIKTDGVFAKLTVRIKPDIFKDSGATKKYSLITFGESNFCDFDLKPILAVLKEGKVEIEK
;
A
#
# COMPACT_ATOMS: atom_id res chain seq x y z
N MET A 1 -7.29 -78.76 -19.50
CA MET A 1 -6.46 -77.82 -18.71
C MET A 1 -6.30 -76.42 -19.31
N ASN A 2 -7.02 -76.05 -20.40
CA ASN A 2 -6.76 -74.77 -21.10
C ASN A 2 -7.71 -73.61 -20.72
N GLY A 3 -8.84 -73.87 -20.05
CA GLY A 3 -9.82 -72.83 -19.68
C GLY A 3 -9.42 -71.96 -18.49
N VAL A 4 -8.85 -72.58 -17.44
CA VAL A 4 -8.43 -71.87 -16.21
C VAL A 4 -7.26 -70.92 -16.48
N HIS A 5 -6.37 -71.28 -17.41
CA HIS A 5 -5.25 -70.42 -17.79
C HIS A 5 -5.71 -69.21 -18.62
N MET A 6 -6.78 -69.36 -19.40
CA MET A 6 -7.39 -68.30 -20.21
C MET A 6 -8.16 -67.30 -19.32
N MET A 7 -8.92 -67.76 -18.33
CA MET A 7 -9.62 -66.90 -17.37
C MET A 7 -8.68 -66.05 -16.49
N LYS A 8 -7.53 -66.58 -16.06
CA LYS A 8 -6.53 -65.81 -15.28
C LYS A 8 -5.84 -64.72 -16.11
N LYS A 9 -5.61 -64.96 -17.41
CA LYS A 9 -5.06 -63.96 -18.34
C LYS A 9 -6.05 -62.82 -18.57
N TRP A 10 -7.34 -63.13 -18.71
CA TRP A 10 -8.38 -62.12 -18.87
C TRP A 10 -8.63 -61.31 -17.59
N LEU A 11 -8.54 -61.94 -16.40
CA LEU A 11 -8.68 -61.24 -15.13
C LEU A 11 -7.53 -60.25 -14.88
N CYS A 12 -6.28 -60.60 -15.21
CA CYS A 12 -5.14 -59.68 -15.10
C CYS A 12 -5.23 -58.50 -16.08
N ILE A 13 -5.74 -58.73 -17.30
CA ILE A 13 -5.96 -57.66 -18.29
C ILE A 13 -7.04 -56.69 -17.79
N LEU A 14 -8.13 -57.20 -17.22
CA LEU A 14 -9.20 -56.37 -16.66
C LEU A 14 -8.71 -55.52 -15.49
N VAL A 15 -7.88 -56.07 -14.61
CA VAL A 15 -7.28 -55.34 -13.47
C VAL A 15 -6.29 -54.27 -13.96
N ILE A 16 -5.49 -54.54 -14.99
CA ILE A 16 -4.57 -53.55 -15.57
C ILE A 16 -5.32 -52.41 -16.28
N VAL A 17 -6.43 -52.71 -16.96
CA VAL A 17 -7.28 -51.68 -17.61
C VAL A 17 -7.97 -50.80 -16.57
N VAL A 18 -8.45 -51.38 -15.45
CA VAL A 18 -9.07 -50.61 -14.36
C VAL A 18 -8.03 -49.74 -13.62
N LEU A 19 -6.82 -50.25 -13.36
CA LEU A 19 -5.72 -49.49 -12.75
C LEU A 19 -5.17 -48.37 -13.66
N ALA A 20 -5.18 -48.59 -14.98
CA ALA A 20 -4.84 -47.54 -15.96
C ALA A 20 -5.95 -46.48 -16.09
N SER A 21 -7.21 -46.83 -15.80
CA SER A 21 -8.34 -45.89 -15.87
C SER A 21 -8.46 -44.97 -14.66
N THR A 22 -7.85 -45.30 -13.51
CA THR A 22 -7.91 -44.46 -12.30
C THR A 22 -6.76 -43.47 -12.17
N CYS A 23 -5.73 -43.58 -13.00
CA CYS A 23 -4.58 -42.69 -12.99
C CYS A 23 -4.68 -41.75 -14.19
N LEU A 24 -5.41 -40.63 -14.04
CA LEU A 24 -5.30 -39.35 -14.77
C LEU A 24 -6.61 -38.55 -14.63
N ILE A 25 -6.89 -38.08 -13.42
CA ILE A 25 -7.61 -36.81 -13.29
C ILE A 25 -6.66 -35.89 -12.53
N ALA A 26 -5.75 -35.28 -13.28
CA ALA A 26 -5.08 -34.08 -12.80
C ALA A 26 -6.17 -33.01 -12.75
N TYR A 27 -6.54 -32.56 -11.55
CA TYR A 27 -7.28 -31.31 -11.42
C TYR A 27 -6.37 -30.22 -11.97
N ALA A 28 -6.63 -29.80 -13.21
CA ALA A 28 -6.11 -28.53 -13.67
C ALA A 28 -6.73 -27.49 -12.73
N ALA A 29 -5.88 -26.81 -11.95
CA ALA A 29 -6.31 -25.61 -11.25
C ALA A 29 -7.01 -24.73 -12.29
N GLU A 30 -8.24 -24.29 -12.01
CA GLU A 30 -8.94 -23.36 -12.88
C GLU A 30 -8.04 -22.14 -13.04
N ALA A 31 -7.39 -22.03 -14.21
CA ALA A 31 -6.66 -20.83 -14.55
C ALA A 31 -7.74 -19.74 -14.61
N ASN A 32 -7.69 -18.78 -13.69
CA ASN A 32 -8.43 -17.54 -13.84
C ASN A 32 -8.03 -16.97 -15.21
N GLN A 33 -8.89 -17.15 -16.21
CA GLN A 33 -8.60 -16.75 -17.58
C GLN A 33 -9.22 -15.38 -17.80
N TRP A 34 -8.36 -14.38 -17.93
CA TRP A 34 -8.79 -12.98 -18.06
C TRP A 34 -9.04 -12.73 -19.53
N THR A 35 -10.29 -12.43 -19.89
CA THR A 35 -10.63 -12.10 -21.28
C THR A 35 -10.42 -10.61 -21.49
N ALA A 36 -9.43 -10.25 -22.31
CA ALA A 36 -9.23 -8.88 -22.76
C ALA A 36 -10.08 -8.61 -24.00
N LEU A 37 -11.06 -7.73 -23.88
CA LEU A 37 -11.87 -7.27 -24.99
C LEU A 37 -11.34 -5.94 -25.50
N ARG A 38 -11.22 -5.77 -26.82
CA ARG A 38 -10.91 -4.47 -27.39
C ARG A 38 -12.05 -3.49 -27.06
N ALA A 39 -11.71 -2.34 -26.48
CA ALA A 39 -12.69 -1.30 -26.21
C ALA A 39 -13.28 -0.77 -27.53
N THR A 40 -14.61 -0.66 -27.58
CA THR A 40 -15.37 -0.15 -28.74
C THR A 40 -15.89 1.28 -28.53
N PHE A 41 -15.68 1.83 -27.33
CA PHE A 41 -16.03 3.20 -26.97
C PHE A 41 -14.86 4.15 -27.19
N LYS A 42 -15.18 5.44 -27.31
CA LYS A 42 -14.19 6.51 -27.46
C LYS A 42 -13.67 6.95 -26.09
N VAL A 43 -12.38 7.27 -26.03
CA VAL A 43 -11.73 7.85 -24.86
C VAL A 43 -11.35 9.28 -25.19
N PHE A 44 -11.53 10.21 -24.27
CA PHE A 44 -11.17 11.62 -24.45
C PHE A 44 -10.19 12.05 -23.36
N VAL A 45 -9.14 12.77 -23.74
CA VAL A 45 -8.15 13.35 -22.83
C VAL A 45 -8.08 14.85 -23.12
N LYS A 46 -8.25 15.69 -22.09
CA LYS A 46 -8.31 17.16 -22.23
C LYS A 46 -9.34 17.65 -23.27
N GLY A 47 -10.44 16.89 -23.45
CA GLY A 47 -11.51 17.22 -24.40
C GLY A 47 -11.27 16.75 -25.84
N GLU A 48 -10.11 16.17 -26.14
CA GLU A 48 -9.78 15.62 -27.47
C GLU A 48 -9.88 14.10 -27.49
N GLU A 49 -10.33 13.52 -28.61
CA GLU A 49 -10.45 12.07 -28.77
C GLU A 49 -9.06 11.42 -28.74
N PHE A 50 -8.80 10.59 -27.74
CA PHE A 50 -7.55 9.87 -27.55
C PHE A 50 -7.50 8.66 -28.47
N LYS A 51 -6.49 8.65 -29.34
CA LYS A 51 -6.19 7.53 -30.23
C LYS A 51 -4.80 7.01 -29.90
N SER A 52 -4.71 5.71 -29.63
CA SER A 52 -3.45 5.02 -29.38
C SER A 52 -3.21 3.97 -30.45
N GLN A 53 -1.93 3.72 -30.78
CA GLN A 53 -1.53 2.59 -31.63
C GLN A 53 -1.76 1.27 -30.89
N ASP A 54 -1.46 1.25 -29.59
CA ASP A 54 -1.71 0.12 -28.71
C ASP A 54 -3.20 0.02 -28.35
N PRO A 55 -3.76 -1.20 -28.31
CA PRO A 55 -5.18 -1.38 -28.08
C PRO A 55 -5.57 -0.96 -26.67
N ILE A 56 -6.67 -0.22 -26.58
CA ILE A 56 -7.40 -0.03 -25.33
C ILE A 56 -8.20 -1.30 -25.08
N VAL A 57 -8.04 -1.88 -23.90
CA VAL A 57 -8.68 -3.16 -23.56
C VAL A 57 -9.56 -3.02 -22.32
N ALA A 58 -10.67 -3.76 -22.30
CA ALA A 58 -11.52 -3.93 -21.15
C ALA A 58 -11.29 -5.33 -20.58
N ILE A 59 -10.99 -5.41 -19.29
CA ILE A 59 -10.81 -6.65 -18.55
C ILE A 59 -11.63 -6.55 -17.28
N ASN A 60 -12.55 -7.50 -17.05
CA ASN A 60 -13.43 -7.55 -15.88
C ASN A 60 -14.16 -6.22 -15.60
N GLY A 61 -14.64 -5.55 -16.66
CA GLY A 61 -15.35 -4.27 -16.56
C GLY A 61 -14.45 -3.05 -16.29
N ARG A 62 -13.14 -3.23 -16.16
CA ARG A 62 -12.16 -2.14 -16.03
C ARG A 62 -11.51 -1.85 -17.38
N THR A 63 -11.34 -0.57 -17.70
CA THR A 63 -10.67 -0.12 -18.92
C THR A 63 -9.20 0.11 -18.65
N TYR A 64 -8.34 -0.53 -19.44
CA TYR A 64 -6.90 -0.40 -19.38
C TYR A 64 -6.42 0.38 -20.60
N LEU A 65 -5.71 1.48 -20.34
CA LEU A 65 -5.12 2.34 -21.34
C LEU A 65 -3.61 2.07 -21.42
N PRO A 66 -3.01 2.13 -22.62
CA PRO A 66 -1.56 2.03 -22.76
C PRO A 66 -0.88 3.16 -21.99
N LEU A 67 -0.14 2.79 -20.94
CA LEU A 67 0.44 3.72 -19.98
C LEU A 67 1.30 4.80 -20.64
N LYS A 68 2.18 4.40 -21.56
CA LYS A 68 3.09 5.32 -22.26
C LYS A 68 2.34 6.33 -23.13
N ALA A 69 1.38 5.87 -23.93
CA ALA A 69 0.61 6.74 -24.81
C ALA A 69 -0.24 7.75 -24.01
N ILE A 70 -0.74 7.35 -22.83
CA ILE A 70 -1.43 8.28 -21.93
C ILE A 70 -0.46 9.28 -21.31
N GLY A 71 0.73 8.83 -20.90
CA GLY A 71 1.81 9.70 -20.43
C GLY A 71 2.12 10.82 -21.42
N ASP A 72 2.36 10.46 -22.69
CA ASP A 72 2.68 11.42 -23.76
C ASP A 72 1.61 12.52 -23.91
N VAL A 73 0.32 12.16 -23.85
CA VAL A 73 -0.80 13.13 -24.00
C VAL A 73 -0.99 13.98 -22.73
N LEU A 74 -0.73 13.41 -21.57
CA LEU A 74 -0.82 14.11 -20.30
C LEU A 74 0.39 15.02 -20.03
N GLY A 75 1.53 14.77 -20.69
CA GLY A 75 2.80 15.45 -20.42
C GLY A 75 3.55 14.83 -19.23
N VAL A 76 3.31 13.54 -18.97
CA VAL A 76 3.94 12.76 -17.91
C VAL A 76 4.93 11.80 -18.54
N ASP A 77 6.19 11.84 -18.13
CA ASP A 77 7.21 10.96 -18.67
C ASP A 77 7.05 9.54 -18.11
N VAL A 78 7.08 8.57 -19.02
CA VAL A 78 7.03 7.12 -18.70
C VAL A 78 8.32 6.47 -19.19
N VAL A 79 9.19 6.12 -18.26
CA VAL A 79 10.55 5.63 -18.53
C VAL A 79 10.74 4.22 -18.00
N TRP A 80 11.42 3.36 -18.76
CA TRP A 80 11.89 2.07 -18.24
C TRP A 80 13.23 2.27 -17.54
N ASN A 81 13.27 1.99 -16.24
CA ASN A 81 14.50 1.94 -15.48
C ASN A 81 15.05 0.51 -15.53
N GLU A 82 16.11 0.31 -16.31
CA GLU A 82 16.72 -1.00 -16.52
C GLU A 82 17.38 -1.55 -15.24
N GLY A 83 18.07 -0.70 -14.48
CA GLY A 83 18.78 -1.11 -13.27
C GLY A 83 17.85 -1.61 -12.16
N LEU A 84 16.68 -0.98 -12.02
CA LEU A 84 15.64 -1.37 -11.06
C LEU A 84 14.59 -2.31 -11.65
N ARG A 85 14.66 -2.62 -12.96
CA ARG A 85 13.70 -3.43 -13.71
C ARG A 85 12.25 -2.98 -13.50
N ARG A 86 12.00 -1.67 -13.56
CA ARG A 86 10.67 -1.09 -13.31
C ARG A 86 10.33 0.02 -14.30
N VAL A 87 9.04 0.30 -14.42
CA VAL A 87 8.54 1.49 -15.12
C VAL A 87 8.45 2.64 -14.11
N GLU A 88 8.96 3.81 -14.48
CA GLU A 88 8.91 5.05 -13.71
C GLU A 88 7.98 6.04 -14.42
N VAL A 89 7.10 6.69 -13.66
CA VAL A 89 6.11 7.65 -14.15
C VAL A 89 6.24 8.92 -13.33
N ALA A 90 6.66 10.01 -13.94
CA ALA A 90 6.85 11.29 -13.27
C ALA A 90 6.60 12.46 -14.23
N MET A 91 6.16 13.59 -13.70
CA MET A 91 6.18 14.85 -14.46
C MET A 91 7.63 15.31 -14.56
N SER A 92 8.11 15.69 -15.75
CA SER A 92 9.46 16.24 -15.89
C SER A 92 9.59 17.53 -15.06
N GLU A 93 10.41 17.50 -14.02
CA GLU A 93 10.97 18.73 -13.45
C GLU A 93 12.07 19.23 -14.38
N ASN A 94 12.06 20.54 -14.69
CA ASN A 94 13.12 21.19 -15.45
C ASN A 94 14.47 20.80 -14.87
N GLN A 95 15.33 20.23 -15.73
CA GLN A 95 16.68 19.80 -15.43
C GLN A 95 17.56 21.00 -15.02
N ASN A 96 17.52 21.34 -13.73
CA ASN A 96 18.64 21.97 -13.05
C ASN A 96 18.94 21.05 -11.87
N GLY A 97 20.18 20.55 -11.82
CA GLY A 97 20.59 19.40 -11.02
C GLY A 97 20.54 19.59 -9.50
N ASP A 98 19.35 19.64 -8.93
CA ASP A 98 19.06 19.12 -7.60
C ASP A 98 18.33 17.79 -7.78
N LYS A 99 18.78 16.77 -7.06
CA LYS A 99 18.06 15.49 -6.97
C LYS A 99 16.62 15.80 -6.52
N PRO A 100 15.59 15.17 -7.13
CA PRO A 100 14.24 15.25 -6.59
C PRO A 100 14.25 14.58 -5.22
N ASP A 101 14.35 15.40 -4.19
CA ASP A 101 14.12 15.04 -2.81
C ASP A 101 12.62 14.80 -2.67
N VAL A 102 12.27 13.57 -2.34
CA VAL A 102 10.95 12.92 -2.45
C VAL A 102 10.63 12.41 -3.86
N ALA A 103 11.30 11.32 -4.25
CA ALA A 103 10.59 10.31 -5.02
C ALA A 103 9.36 9.88 -4.21
N PRO A 104 8.18 9.66 -4.82
CA PRO A 104 7.12 8.95 -4.11
C PRO A 104 7.73 7.64 -3.63
N VAL A 105 7.87 7.50 -2.31
CA VAL A 105 8.22 6.20 -1.74
C VAL A 105 7.04 5.32 -2.11
N VAL A 106 7.23 4.49 -3.14
CA VAL A 106 6.32 3.39 -3.41
C VAL A 106 6.48 2.48 -2.22
N ALA A 107 5.67 2.69 -1.18
CA ALA A 107 5.51 1.74 -0.11
C ALA A 107 5.02 0.46 -0.77
N ILE A 108 5.89 -0.55 -0.83
CA ILE A 108 5.47 -1.90 -1.18
C ILE A 108 4.75 -2.41 0.07
N HIS A 109 3.48 -2.07 0.20
CA HIS A 109 2.61 -2.81 1.11
C HIS A 109 2.27 -4.11 0.37
N GLU A 110 2.79 -5.23 0.87
CA GLU A 110 2.49 -6.51 0.27
C GLU A 110 0.96 -6.70 0.27
N ALA A 111 0.41 -7.07 -0.89
CA ALA A 111 -1.01 -7.38 -0.99
C ALA A 111 -1.27 -8.69 -0.23
N GLU A 112 -1.54 -8.58 1.06
CA GLU A 112 -1.78 -9.70 1.96
C GLU A 112 -3.28 -9.98 2.12
N THR A 113 -3.63 -11.24 2.40
CA THR A 113 -4.97 -11.65 2.79
C THR A 113 -4.93 -12.14 4.23
N ALA A 114 -5.70 -11.53 5.12
CA ALA A 114 -5.82 -11.96 6.51
C ALA A 114 -7.29 -11.96 6.98
N ASP A 115 -7.53 -12.57 8.14
CA ASP A 115 -8.86 -12.68 8.75
C ASP A 115 -9.36 -11.35 9.33
N TYR A 116 -8.46 -10.41 9.58
CA TYR A 116 -8.72 -9.18 10.31
C TYR A 116 -8.16 -7.97 9.58
N ILE A 117 -8.83 -6.83 9.75
CA ILE A 117 -8.51 -5.59 9.06
C ILE A 117 -8.86 -4.39 9.95
N LEU A 118 -8.08 -3.32 9.85
CA LEU A 118 -8.35 -2.00 10.42
C LEU A 118 -8.01 -0.91 9.41
N ASP A 119 -8.45 0.32 9.67
CA ASP A 119 -8.03 1.50 8.92
C ASP A 119 -6.99 2.30 9.72
N VAL A 120 -5.94 2.77 9.05
CA VAL A 120 -4.96 3.72 9.61
C VAL A 120 -5.09 5.03 8.87
N LEU A 121 -5.32 6.12 9.60
CA LEU A 121 -5.62 7.43 9.03
C LEU A 121 -4.67 8.50 9.56
N VAL A 122 -4.21 9.36 8.66
CA VAL A 122 -3.60 10.64 9.01
C VAL A 122 -4.68 11.72 8.90
N GLU A 123 -5.06 12.34 10.01
CA GLU A 123 -6.05 13.43 10.00
C GLU A 123 -5.45 14.68 9.34
N GLY A 124 -6.09 15.15 8.25
CA GLY A 124 -5.63 16.32 7.53
C GLY A 124 -5.77 17.60 8.35
N VAL A 125 -4.78 18.49 8.24
CA VAL A 125 -4.77 19.77 8.97
C VAL A 125 -4.62 20.95 8.03
N LYS A 126 -5.13 22.10 8.46
CA LYS A 126 -4.91 23.40 7.79
C LYS A 126 -4.04 24.27 8.69
N ALA A 127 -2.98 24.84 8.14
CA ALA A 127 -2.00 25.64 8.88
C ALA A 127 -1.43 26.75 8.00
N LYS A 128 -0.77 27.74 8.61
CA LYS A 128 0.01 28.75 7.91
C LYS A 128 1.50 28.43 7.94
N ALA A 129 2.26 28.99 7.00
CA ALA A 129 3.72 28.94 7.03
C ALA A 129 4.25 29.52 8.36
N GLY A 130 5.08 28.77 9.07
CA GLY A 130 5.61 29.12 10.39
C GLY A 130 4.80 28.60 11.58
N ASP A 131 3.56 28.13 11.37
CA ASP A 131 2.75 27.57 12.45
C ASP A 131 3.37 26.29 13.02
N THR A 132 3.10 26.04 14.31
CA THR A 132 3.31 24.75 14.94
C THR A 132 1.95 24.13 15.24
N VAL A 133 1.68 22.95 14.70
CA VAL A 133 0.36 22.29 14.76
C VAL A 133 0.48 20.83 15.18
N GLU A 134 -0.62 20.28 15.70
CA GLU A 134 -0.73 18.85 15.98
C GLU A 134 -1.42 18.12 14.82
N ILE A 135 -0.89 16.97 14.43
CA ILE A 135 -1.48 16.05 13.44
C ILE A 135 -1.82 14.74 14.13
N PRO A 136 -3.11 14.46 14.39
CA PRO A 136 -3.55 13.19 14.94
C PRO A 136 -3.42 12.04 13.93
N LEU A 137 -2.94 10.90 14.41
CA LEU A 137 -2.88 9.64 13.67
C LEU A 137 -3.83 8.65 14.33
N LYS A 138 -4.73 8.03 13.56
CA LYS A 138 -5.85 7.25 14.10
C LYS A 138 -5.92 5.84 13.57
N PHE A 139 -6.45 4.96 14.41
CA PHE A 139 -7.03 3.69 14.00
C PHE A 139 -8.55 3.76 14.04
N GLU A 140 -9.19 3.18 13.03
CA GLU A 140 -10.62 2.93 12.97
C GLU A 140 -10.87 1.46 12.62
N ASN A 141 -12.02 0.93 13.03
CA ASN A 141 -12.38 -0.48 12.83
C ASN A 141 -11.38 -1.46 13.46
N VAL A 142 -10.84 -1.13 14.65
CA VAL A 142 -9.90 -1.99 15.37
C VAL A 142 -10.57 -3.32 15.73
N PRO A 143 -9.95 -4.48 15.40
CA PRO A 143 -10.52 -5.77 15.76
C PRO A 143 -10.73 -5.90 17.27
N SER A 144 -11.93 -6.28 17.68
CA SER A 144 -12.32 -6.34 19.09
C SER A 144 -11.49 -7.32 19.95
N HIS A 145 -10.83 -8.31 19.33
CA HIS A 145 -9.91 -9.21 20.04
C HIS A 145 -8.56 -8.55 20.35
N GLY A 146 -8.19 -7.51 19.62
CA GLY A 146 -7.11 -6.58 19.95
C GLY A 146 -5.82 -6.77 19.15
N ILE A 147 -5.08 -5.66 19.05
CA ILE A 147 -3.74 -5.59 18.44
C ILE A 147 -2.71 -5.85 19.53
N GLN A 148 -1.84 -6.83 19.33
CA GLN A 148 -0.70 -7.14 20.21
C GLN A 148 0.49 -6.25 19.89
N SER A 149 0.84 -6.15 18.61
CA SER A 149 1.99 -5.36 18.16
C SER A 149 1.69 -4.70 16.82
N PHE A 150 2.32 -3.54 16.60
CA PHE A 150 2.43 -2.97 15.29
C PHE A 150 3.79 -2.29 15.07
N ASN A 151 4.26 -2.34 13.82
CA ASN A 151 5.35 -1.53 13.31
C ASN A 151 4.82 -0.73 12.11
N LEU A 152 4.96 0.58 12.14
CA LEU A 152 4.40 1.47 11.11
C LEU A 152 5.39 2.60 10.83
N SER A 153 5.58 2.94 9.56
CA SER A 153 6.34 4.13 9.20
C SER A 153 5.54 5.15 8.39
N LEU A 154 5.87 6.43 8.60
CA LEU A 154 5.33 7.58 7.89
C LEU A 154 6.48 8.38 7.29
N TYR A 155 6.27 8.91 6.08
CA TYR A 155 7.16 9.88 5.46
C TYR A 155 6.49 11.26 5.39
N TYR A 156 7.33 12.29 5.49
CA TYR A 156 6.93 13.69 5.33
C TYR A 156 7.92 14.43 4.43
N ASP A 157 7.47 15.52 3.81
CA ASP A 157 8.38 16.42 3.08
C ASP A 157 9.11 17.33 4.05
N SER A 158 10.40 17.08 4.28
CA SER A 158 11.22 17.90 5.17
C SER A 158 11.48 19.32 4.67
N LYS A 159 11.20 19.66 3.40
CA LYS A 159 11.19 21.05 2.92
C LYS A 159 9.96 21.82 3.41
N ALA A 160 8.88 21.12 3.74
CA ALA A 160 7.64 21.69 4.24
C ALA A 160 7.49 21.57 5.76
N ILE A 161 7.88 20.43 6.31
CA ILE A 161 7.54 20.00 7.67
C ILE A 161 8.82 19.72 8.47
N GLU A 162 8.85 20.19 9.71
CA GLU A 162 9.83 19.81 10.73
C GLU A 162 9.09 19.13 11.88
N VAL A 163 9.40 17.87 12.15
CA VAL A 163 8.79 17.13 13.27
C VAL A 163 9.50 17.52 14.56
N LEU A 164 8.75 18.06 15.52
CA LEU A 164 9.29 18.53 16.80
C LEU A 164 9.09 17.52 17.92
N LYS A 165 7.97 16.78 17.88
CA LYS A 165 7.59 15.83 18.92
C LYS A 165 6.66 14.77 18.36
N VAL A 166 6.78 13.56 18.91
CA VAL A 166 5.81 12.48 18.76
C VAL A 166 5.32 12.12 20.15
N GLU A 167 4.00 11.94 20.29
CA GLU A 167 3.38 11.52 21.54
C GLU A 167 2.46 10.32 21.30
N PRO A 168 2.39 9.36 22.24
CA PRO A 168 1.38 8.31 22.19
C PRO A 168 -0.02 8.93 22.30
N GLY A 169 -0.94 8.36 21.54
CA GLY A 169 -2.35 8.72 21.58
C GLY A 169 -3.10 8.00 22.70
N SER A 170 -4.39 8.31 22.84
CA SER A 170 -5.21 7.83 23.95
C SER A 170 -5.48 6.31 23.93
N ILE A 171 -5.35 5.66 22.78
CA ILE A 171 -5.62 4.22 22.65
C ILE A 171 -4.39 3.35 22.96
N ILE A 172 -3.20 3.96 23.12
CA ILE A 172 -1.98 3.24 23.48
C ILE A 172 -2.06 2.86 24.96
N THR A 173 -1.96 1.56 25.23
CA THR A 173 -1.90 0.99 26.57
C THR A 173 -0.48 1.08 27.11
N ASP A 174 -0.33 1.37 28.41
CA ASP A 174 0.96 1.44 29.12
C ASP A 174 2.12 2.04 28.29
N PRO A 175 1.96 3.26 27.72
CA PRO A 175 2.86 3.78 26.69
C PRO A 175 4.30 3.94 27.14
N ALA A 176 4.56 3.98 28.45
CA ALA A 176 5.91 4.05 28.99
C ALA A 176 6.72 2.77 28.74
N ASN A 177 6.05 1.64 28.54
CA ASN A 177 6.67 0.34 28.27
C ASN A 177 6.35 -0.16 26.86
N ASN A 178 5.16 0.16 26.35
CA ASN A 178 4.62 -0.48 25.15
C ASN A 178 4.80 0.34 23.87
N PHE A 179 5.26 1.59 23.93
CA PHE A 179 5.29 2.48 22.76
C PHE A 179 6.62 3.19 22.61
N ASP A 180 7.23 2.99 21.46
CA ASP A 180 8.45 3.67 21.06
C ASP A 180 8.29 4.29 19.67
N TYR A 181 9.13 5.28 19.40
CA TYR A 181 9.23 5.87 18.08
C TYR A 181 10.66 6.28 17.78
N ASN A 182 10.98 6.40 16.49
CA ASN A 182 12.23 6.99 16.03
C ASN A 182 11.97 7.92 14.84
N ILE A 183 12.67 9.05 14.79
CA ILE A 183 12.64 9.95 13.64
C ILE A 183 13.94 9.74 12.87
N VAL A 184 13.86 9.15 11.68
CA VAL A 184 14.99 8.99 10.78
C VAL A 184 15.12 10.28 9.96
N TYR A 185 15.74 11.29 10.57
CA TYR A 185 15.83 12.66 10.00
C TYR A 185 16.38 12.71 8.57
N LYS A 186 17.30 11.80 8.23
CA LYS A 186 17.91 11.74 6.89
C LYS A 186 16.90 11.36 5.82
N ASP A 187 15.94 10.51 6.17
CA ASP A 187 14.97 9.92 5.23
C ASP A 187 13.59 10.58 5.37
N SER A 188 13.47 11.57 6.26
CA SER A 188 12.21 12.24 6.62
C SER A 188 11.12 11.23 7.00
N GLU A 189 11.52 10.22 7.77
CA GLU A 189 10.67 9.10 8.20
C GLU A 189 10.44 9.13 9.71
N ILE A 190 9.24 8.75 10.12
CA ILE A 190 8.87 8.50 11.51
C ILE A 190 8.46 7.04 11.59
N VAL A 191 9.18 6.27 12.41
CA VAL A 191 8.89 4.85 12.65
C VAL A 191 8.27 4.73 14.04
N PHE A 192 7.19 3.96 14.14
CA PHE A 192 6.47 3.67 15.36
C PHE A 192 6.57 2.18 15.65
N LEU A 193 6.81 1.84 16.91
CA LEU A 193 6.75 0.48 17.41
C LEU A 193 5.82 0.44 18.62
N PHE A 194 4.90 -0.52 18.58
CA PHE A 194 4.07 -0.86 19.72
C PHE A 194 4.10 -2.37 19.97
N ASP A 195 4.10 -2.75 21.25
CA ASP A 195 3.94 -4.14 21.69
C ASP A 195 3.34 -4.15 23.11
N ASP A 196 2.35 -5.02 23.38
CA ASP A 196 1.94 -5.32 24.75
C ASP A 196 3.04 -6.14 25.45
N ASP A 197 4.03 -5.41 25.99
CA ASP A 197 5.32 -5.93 26.51
C ASP A 197 5.17 -7.06 27.53
N LYS A 198 4.07 -7.07 28.28
CA LYS A 198 3.82 -8.10 29.30
C LYS A 198 3.45 -9.46 28.70
N GLN A 199 3.07 -9.51 27.43
CA GLN A 199 2.73 -10.73 26.68
C GLN A 199 1.64 -11.56 27.38
N LYS A 200 0.65 -10.89 27.96
CA LYS A 200 -0.49 -11.51 28.66
C LYS A 200 -1.84 -11.26 27.97
N GLY A 201 -1.87 -10.46 26.91
CA GLY A 201 -3.11 -10.06 26.24
C GLY A 201 -3.96 -9.09 27.08
N GLU A 202 -3.37 -8.49 28.11
CA GLU A 202 -4.01 -7.55 29.04
C GLU A 202 -3.88 -6.10 28.54
N GLY A 203 -2.87 -5.82 27.71
CA GLY A 203 -2.57 -4.51 27.15
C GLY A 203 -2.83 -4.40 25.65
N LEU A 204 -3.63 -5.27 25.03
CA LEU A 204 -3.93 -5.15 23.60
C LEU A 204 -4.73 -3.87 23.28
N ILE A 205 -4.48 -3.25 22.13
CA ILE A 205 -5.29 -2.12 21.64
C ILE A 205 -6.59 -2.67 21.06
N LYS A 206 -7.73 -2.33 21.66
CA LYS A 206 -9.07 -2.84 21.28
C LYS A 206 -10.08 -1.75 20.90
N THR A 207 -9.63 -0.50 20.85
CA THR A 207 -10.50 0.67 20.70
C THR A 207 -10.03 1.56 19.56
N ASP A 208 -10.98 2.03 18.76
CA ASP A 208 -10.74 3.09 17.77
C ASP A 208 -10.31 4.39 18.45
N GLY A 209 -9.51 5.18 17.75
CA GLY A 209 -9.10 6.49 18.21
C GLY A 209 -7.68 6.87 17.81
N VAL A 210 -7.13 7.87 18.48
CA VAL A 210 -5.80 8.41 18.19
C VAL A 210 -4.75 7.49 18.80
N PHE A 211 -3.85 6.94 17.98
CA PHE A 211 -2.71 6.11 18.42
C PHE A 211 -1.43 6.93 18.60
N ALA A 212 -1.29 8.04 17.87
CA ALA A 212 -0.16 8.95 18.02
C ALA A 212 -0.55 10.38 17.62
N LYS A 213 0.17 11.36 18.14
CA LYS A 213 0.08 12.76 17.74
C LYS A 213 1.45 13.28 17.35
N LEU A 214 1.53 13.88 16.17
CA LEU A 214 2.73 14.58 15.72
C LEU A 214 2.61 16.06 16.06
N THR A 215 3.57 16.63 16.78
CA THR A 215 3.74 18.09 16.83
C THR A 215 4.73 18.48 15.76
N VAL A 216 4.27 19.25 14.77
CA VAL A 216 5.09 19.64 13.62
C VAL A 216 5.12 21.15 13.46
N ARG A 217 6.26 21.67 13.00
CA ARG A 217 6.38 23.05 12.50
C ARG A 217 6.29 23.04 10.99
N ILE A 218 5.47 23.92 10.44
CA ILE A 218 5.45 24.23 9.02
C ILE A 218 6.55 25.24 8.73
N LYS A 219 7.49 24.90 7.84
CA LYS A 219 8.63 25.76 7.55
C LYS A 219 8.17 27.11 6.97
N PRO A 220 8.64 28.25 7.52
CA PRO A 220 8.16 29.58 7.12
C PRO A 220 8.56 29.94 5.69
N ASP A 221 9.61 29.33 5.16
CA ASP A 221 10.14 29.55 3.82
C ASP A 221 9.56 28.61 2.76
N ILE A 222 8.51 27.84 3.07
CA ILE A 222 7.86 26.91 2.13
C ILE A 222 7.31 27.60 0.85
N PHE A 223 7.05 28.91 0.91
CA PHE A 223 6.65 29.74 -0.23
C PHE A 223 7.79 30.52 -0.87
N LYS A 224 9.04 30.31 -0.44
CA LYS A 224 10.19 30.95 -1.05
C LYS A 224 10.20 30.63 -2.55
N ASP A 225 10.45 31.66 -3.36
CA ASP A 225 10.49 31.60 -4.82
C ASP A 225 9.18 31.09 -5.47
N SER A 226 8.05 31.15 -4.75
CA SER A 226 6.72 30.74 -5.22
C SER A 226 5.70 31.87 -5.14
N GLY A 227 4.98 32.10 -6.24
CA GLY A 227 3.84 33.01 -6.30
C GLY A 227 2.53 32.44 -5.74
N ALA A 228 2.53 31.17 -5.31
CA ALA A 228 1.34 30.51 -4.77
C ALA A 228 0.97 31.08 -3.39
N THR A 229 -0.33 31.12 -3.09
CA THR A 229 -0.88 31.46 -1.77
C THR A 229 -1.29 30.23 -0.95
N LYS A 230 -1.26 29.05 -1.59
CA LYS A 230 -1.63 27.76 -1.01
C LYS A 230 -0.73 26.65 -1.55
N LYS A 231 -0.27 25.78 -0.66
CA LYS A 231 0.47 24.54 -0.97
C LYS A 231 -0.14 23.38 -0.21
N TYR A 232 0.16 22.16 -0.64
CA TYR A 232 -0.18 20.95 0.09
C TYR A 232 1.11 20.16 0.32
N SER A 233 1.29 19.65 1.53
CA SER A 233 2.33 18.68 1.86
C SER A 233 1.65 17.36 2.22
N LEU A 234 2.10 16.27 1.60
CA LEU A 234 1.52 14.95 1.80
C LEU A 234 2.25 14.24 2.95
N ILE A 235 1.51 13.45 3.72
CA ILE A 235 2.07 12.52 4.69
C ILE A 235 1.68 11.12 4.22
N THR A 236 2.69 10.35 3.83
CA THR A 236 2.54 9.03 3.22
C THR A 236 3.01 7.95 4.17
N PHE A 237 2.69 6.70 3.86
CA PHE A 237 3.13 5.55 4.65
C PHE A 237 4.33 4.86 4.03
N GLY A 238 5.07 4.12 4.86
CA GLY A 238 6.08 3.15 4.45
C GLY A 238 5.69 1.74 4.85
N GLU A 239 6.53 1.08 5.64
CA GLU A 239 6.25 -0.25 6.17
C GLU A 239 5.06 -0.20 7.14
N SER A 240 4.25 -1.26 7.15
CA SER A 240 3.09 -1.39 8.02
C SER A 240 2.86 -2.86 8.32
N ASN A 241 3.01 -3.27 9.57
CA ASN A 241 2.77 -4.62 10.05
C ASN A 241 1.99 -4.56 11.36
N PHE A 242 0.97 -5.40 11.47
CA PHE A 242 0.13 -5.50 12.66
C PHE A 242 -0.18 -6.96 12.92
N CYS A 243 -0.26 -7.35 14.20
CA CYS A 243 -0.70 -8.69 14.57
C CYS A 243 -1.56 -8.70 15.83
N ASP A 244 -2.36 -9.76 15.96
CA ASP A 244 -3.06 -10.09 17.19
C ASP A 244 -2.16 -10.83 18.18
N PHE A 245 -2.72 -11.18 19.34
CA PHE A 245 -2.01 -11.91 20.41
C PHE A 245 -1.48 -13.29 19.97
N ASP A 246 -2.15 -13.92 19.00
CA ASP A 246 -1.75 -15.22 18.46
C ASP A 246 -0.79 -15.07 17.25
N LEU A 247 -0.27 -13.86 17.04
CA LEU A 247 0.62 -13.48 15.94
C LEU A 247 -0.02 -13.61 14.55
N LYS A 248 -1.35 -13.65 14.46
CA LYS A 248 -2.03 -13.61 13.18
C LYS A 248 -1.99 -12.18 12.62
N PRO A 249 -1.75 -12.02 11.31
CA PRO A 249 -1.70 -10.70 10.69
C PRO A 249 -3.05 -9.99 10.78
N ILE A 250 -3.00 -8.68 11.00
CA ILE A 250 -4.13 -7.76 10.87
C ILE A 250 -3.79 -6.82 9.71
N LEU A 251 -4.62 -6.80 8.66
CA LEU A 251 -4.39 -5.89 7.53
C LEU A 251 -4.64 -4.45 7.95
N ALA A 252 -3.80 -3.54 7.46
CA ALA A 252 -3.95 -2.11 7.67
C ALA A 252 -4.31 -1.42 6.35
N VAL A 253 -5.51 -0.84 6.28
CA VAL A 253 -5.91 0.01 5.15
C VAL A 253 -5.39 1.42 5.42
N LEU A 254 -4.32 1.77 4.70
CA LEU A 254 -3.60 3.02 4.91
C LEU A 254 -4.24 4.17 4.13
N LYS A 255 -4.65 5.23 4.84
CA LYS A 255 -5.26 6.44 4.27
C LYS A 255 -4.35 7.63 4.52
N GLU A 256 -3.62 8.01 3.48
CA GLU A 256 -2.67 9.14 3.51
C GLU A 256 -3.34 10.45 3.90
N GLY A 257 -2.56 11.34 4.51
CA GLY A 257 -3.02 12.64 4.96
C GLY A 257 -2.37 13.77 4.17
N LYS A 258 -2.94 14.96 4.32
CA LYS A 258 -2.37 16.19 3.76
C LYS A 258 -2.42 17.34 4.75
N VAL A 259 -1.38 18.15 4.75
CA VAL A 259 -1.34 19.47 5.37
C VAL A 259 -1.63 20.49 4.29
N GLU A 260 -2.76 21.19 4.40
CA GLU A 260 -3.06 22.37 3.58
C GLU A 260 -2.37 23.58 4.21
N ILE A 261 -1.47 24.21 3.45
CA ILE A 261 -0.58 25.24 3.94
C ILE A 261 -0.94 26.56 3.25
N GLU A 262 -1.33 27.56 4.04
CA GLU A 262 -1.56 28.92 3.59
C GLU A 262 -0.34 29.80 3.87
N LYS A 263 -0.16 30.84 3.06
CA LYS A 263 0.97 31.77 3.19
C LYS A 263 0.89 32.65 4.43
#